data_AF-A0A443SJQ1-F1
#
_entry.id   AF-A0A443SJQ1-F1
#
_cell.length_a   1.000
_cell.length_b   1.000
_cell.length_c   1.000
_cell.angle_alpha   90.00
_cell.angle_beta   90.00
_cell.angle_gamma   90.00
#
_symmetry.space_group_name_H-M   'P 1'
#
loop_
_entity.id
_entity.type
_entity.pdbx_description
1 polymer ?
#
loop_
_entity_poly.entity_id
_entity_poly.type
_entity_poly.pdbx_seq_one_letter_code
_entity_poly.pdbx_strand_id
1 'polypeptide(L)'
;KEFRLLANIHEDLIISDVLDQFRTFCLIEKYLQTPTLLAEQWTFQITSKTQRLLVAKYYDFDDGVIREILGKKLSGRNRKDLDDVSEKTNVRLKSCRRQFDNIKRVYKIVEDLSGNLVINIQTHFLLPENLAKKYATVVYIANNRFETSKRKLQYLKFDDFLHCAYEMMSNWCCHNPECRFEETAMDMDREFLQMLRELKILTEREYLDDHKLHVMRSLKGKISERVLADLDTIFKSLSRSIINIASGLNHSKEVRDLFLDVVEKVIEPFKQIRMTKTDVELFITNYTEIPRSLEPFKV
;
A
#
# COMPACT_ATOMS: atom_id res chain seq x y z
N LYS A 1 24.08 14.96 34.66
CA LYS A 1 24.52 16.37 34.80
C LYS A 1 23.52 17.37 34.21
N GLU A 2 22.57 16.97 33.36
CA GLU A 2 21.56 17.88 32.78
C GLU A 2 20.36 18.20 33.70
N PHE A 3 20.00 17.31 34.63
CA PHE A 3 18.84 17.54 35.52
C PHE A 3 19.02 18.64 36.59
N ARG A 4 20.23 19.16 36.82
CA ARG A 4 20.46 20.26 37.78
C ARG A 4 20.33 21.66 37.16
N LEU A 5 20.24 21.78 35.84
CA LEU A 5 20.12 23.07 35.14
C LEU A 5 18.68 23.61 35.09
N LEU A 6 17.67 22.75 35.31
CA LEU A 6 16.26 23.14 35.27
C LEU A 6 15.69 23.55 36.64
N ALA A 7 16.45 23.36 37.73
CA ALA A 7 15.96 23.59 39.09
C ALA A 7 15.68 25.07 39.43
N ASN A 8 16.10 26.00 38.57
CA ASN A 8 15.94 27.45 38.74
C ASN A 8 15.18 28.14 37.60
N ILE A 9 14.52 27.40 36.70
CA ILE A 9 13.66 28.02 35.69
C ILE A 9 12.27 28.15 36.30
N HIS A 10 11.80 29.40 36.44
CA HIS A 10 10.46 29.70 36.94
C HIS A 10 9.42 29.02 36.04
N GLU A 11 8.47 28.30 36.63
CA GLU A 11 7.43 27.55 35.89
C GLU A 11 6.71 28.46 34.87
N ASP A 12 6.44 29.71 35.24
CA ASP A 12 5.85 30.71 34.35
C ASP A 12 6.66 31.01 33.08
N LEU A 13 8.00 30.96 33.15
CA LEU A 13 8.84 31.17 31.97
C LEU A 13 8.72 30.00 30.99
N ILE A 14 8.61 28.78 31.51
CA ILE A 14 8.38 27.58 30.70
C ILE A 14 6.99 27.66 30.06
N ILE A 15 5.96 28.02 30.84
CA ILE A 15 4.59 28.17 30.32
C ILE A 15 4.54 29.24 29.23
N SER A 16 5.17 30.41 29.46
CA SER A 16 5.20 31.50 28.49
C SER A 16 5.92 31.08 27.19
N ASP A 17 7.09 30.45 27.29
CA ASP A 17 7.85 29.98 26.12
C ASP A 17 7.07 28.93 25.32
N VAL A 18 6.43 27.97 25.99
CA VAL A 18 5.59 26.96 25.34
C VAL A 18 4.38 27.59 24.64
N LEU A 19 3.74 28.59 25.26
CA LEU A 19 2.62 29.31 24.65
C LEU A 19 3.05 30.10 23.40
N ASP A 20 4.21 30.74 23.44
CA ASP A 20 4.75 31.49 22.30
C ASP A 20 5.19 30.57 21.17
N GLN A 21 5.80 29.42 21.48
CA GLN A 21 6.09 28.37 20.50
C GLN A 21 4.81 27.83 19.87
N PHE A 22 3.74 27.63 20.65
CA PHE A 22 2.45 27.19 20.14
C PHE A 22 1.78 28.22 19.22
N ARG A 23 1.81 29.50 19.60
CA ARG A 23 1.35 30.61 18.75
C ARG A 23 2.12 30.67 17.44
N THR A 24 3.44 30.54 17.51
CA THR A 24 4.32 30.49 16.33
C THR A 24 3.98 29.30 15.43
N PHE A 25 3.74 28.12 16.02
CA PHE A 25 3.29 26.96 15.26
C PHE A 25 1.96 27.21 14.52
N CYS A 26 0.98 27.85 15.16
CA CYS A 26 -0.30 28.19 14.49
C CYS A 26 -0.11 29.07 13.25
N LEU A 27 0.91 29.94 13.24
CA LEU A 27 1.26 30.74 12.06
C LEU A 27 1.94 29.89 10.98
N ILE A 28 2.85 29.00 11.38
CA ILE A 28 3.59 28.09 10.49
C ILE A 28 2.69 26.99 9.90
N GLU A 29 1.63 26.56 10.60
CA GLU A 29 0.74 25.46 10.21
C GLU A 29 0.17 25.64 8.79
N LYS A 30 -0.13 26.89 8.40
CA LYS A 30 -0.60 27.21 7.05
C LYS A 30 0.45 26.94 5.97
N TYR A 31 1.73 27.14 6.28
CA TYR A 31 2.85 26.84 5.38
C TYR A 31 3.16 25.33 5.36
N LEU A 32 2.97 24.62 6.49
CA LEU A 32 3.10 23.16 6.52
C LEU A 32 2.08 22.46 5.64
N GLN A 33 0.97 23.11 5.30
CA GLN A 33 0.02 22.58 4.34
C GLN A 33 0.53 22.57 2.90
N THR A 34 1.48 23.44 2.57
CA THR A 34 2.11 23.56 1.26
C THR A 34 3.62 23.68 1.44
N PRO A 35 4.34 22.55 1.63
CA PRO A 35 5.75 22.55 2.05
C PRO A 35 6.71 23.38 1.19
N THR A 36 6.44 23.51 -0.12
CA THR A 36 7.21 24.38 -1.02
C THR A 36 7.15 25.84 -0.60
N LEU A 37 5.99 26.35 -0.18
CA LEU A 37 5.84 27.71 0.33
C LEU A 37 6.58 27.92 1.67
N LEU A 38 6.70 26.87 2.49
CA LEU A 38 7.52 26.93 3.72
C LEU A 38 9.02 27.04 3.40
N ALA A 39 9.48 26.42 2.31
CA ALA A 39 10.86 26.49 1.88
C ALA A 39 11.21 27.87 1.29
N GLU A 40 10.26 28.51 0.61
CA GLU A 40 10.45 29.78 -0.09
C GLU A 40 10.17 31.03 0.76
N GLN A 41 9.48 30.89 1.90
CA GLN A 41 9.13 32.02 2.76
C GLN A 41 10.35 32.60 3.52
N TRP A 42 10.30 33.91 3.78
CA TRP A 42 11.34 34.66 4.50
C TRP A 42 10.88 35.23 5.84
N THR A 43 9.62 34.97 6.23
CA THR A 43 8.98 35.51 7.44
C THR A 43 9.51 34.85 8.71
N PHE A 44 9.72 33.53 8.67
CA PHE A 44 10.23 32.74 9.79
C PHE A 44 11.66 32.30 9.49
N GLN A 45 12.58 32.68 10.37
CA GLN A 45 13.99 32.25 10.31
C GLN A 45 14.13 30.81 10.82
N ILE A 46 13.78 29.85 9.97
CA ILE A 46 13.82 28.42 10.29
C ILE A 46 14.86 27.75 9.39
N THR A 47 15.80 27.01 9.99
CA THR A 47 16.80 26.27 9.20
C THR A 47 16.12 25.23 8.30
N SER A 48 16.70 24.93 7.14
CA SER A 48 16.15 23.92 6.23
C SER A 48 16.04 22.54 6.88
N LYS A 49 16.93 22.20 7.83
CA LYS A 49 16.84 20.96 8.61
C LYS A 49 15.57 20.94 9.48
N THR A 50 15.28 22.04 10.17
CA THR A 50 14.07 22.18 11.00
C THR A 50 12.80 22.20 10.13
N GLN A 51 12.81 22.87 8.98
CA GLN A 51 11.68 22.85 8.04
C GLN A 51 11.34 21.42 7.61
N ARG A 52 12.34 20.63 7.18
CA ARG A 52 12.15 19.22 6.82
C ARG A 52 11.57 18.39 7.97
N LEU A 53 12.06 18.61 9.19
CA LEU A 53 11.55 17.91 10.38
C LEU A 53 10.08 18.28 10.66
N LEU A 54 9.74 19.57 10.60
CA LEU A 54 8.37 20.06 10.83
C LEU A 54 7.41 19.50 9.78
N VAL A 55 7.80 19.53 8.50
CA VAL A 55 7.02 18.95 7.40
C VAL A 55 6.84 17.45 7.62
N ALA A 56 7.91 16.71 7.89
CA ALA A 56 7.83 15.28 8.15
C ALA A 56 6.89 14.96 9.32
N LYS A 57 6.97 15.67 10.44
CA LYS A 57 6.09 15.48 11.62
C LYS A 57 4.64 15.93 11.37
N TYR A 58 4.45 16.92 10.52
CA TYR A 58 3.12 17.38 10.13
C TYR A 58 2.42 16.38 9.23
N TYR A 59 3.16 15.76 8.31
CA TYR A 59 2.66 14.73 7.39
C TYR A 59 2.70 13.31 7.96
N ASP A 60 3.40 13.07 9.06
CA ASP A 60 3.36 11.77 9.73
C ASP A 60 1.93 11.37 10.11
N PHE A 61 1.64 10.08 10.12
CA PHE A 61 0.31 9.57 10.41
C PHE A 61 0.35 8.31 11.27
N ASP A 62 -0.78 8.02 11.90
CA ASP A 62 -0.97 6.83 12.72
C ASP A 62 -1.51 5.69 11.84
N ASP A 63 -0.85 4.54 11.87
CA ASP A 63 -1.19 3.40 11.02
C ASP A 63 -2.60 2.85 11.33
N GLY A 64 -3.08 2.95 12.58
CA GLY A 64 -4.44 2.58 12.97
C GLY A 64 -5.49 3.54 12.41
N VAL A 65 -5.19 4.85 12.41
CA VAL A 65 -6.05 5.86 11.77
C VAL A 65 -6.13 5.62 10.26
N ILE A 66 -5.00 5.38 9.60
CA ILE A 66 -4.99 5.11 8.17
C ILE A 66 -5.73 3.82 7.84
N ARG A 67 -5.57 2.76 8.65
CA ARG A 67 -6.30 1.50 8.49
C ARG A 67 -7.82 1.68 8.46
N GLU A 68 -8.38 2.59 9.25
CA GLU A 68 -9.82 2.90 9.28
C GLU A 68 -10.29 3.82 8.14
N ILE A 69 -9.37 4.59 7.55
CA ILE A 69 -9.64 5.50 6.43
C ILE A 69 -9.49 4.80 5.07
N LEU A 70 -8.59 3.81 4.97
CA LEU A 70 -8.35 3.05 3.74
C LEU A 70 -9.63 2.43 3.16
N GLY A 71 -9.69 2.31 1.84
CA GLY A 71 -10.84 1.76 1.11
C GLY A 71 -12.08 2.66 1.09
N LYS A 72 -12.07 3.78 1.83
CA LYS A 72 -13.13 4.80 1.77
C LYS A 72 -12.75 5.90 0.77
N LYS A 73 -13.74 6.43 0.05
CA LYS A 73 -13.54 7.57 -0.87
C LYS A 73 -13.02 8.79 -0.09
N LEU A 74 -12.03 9.51 -0.61
CA LEU A 74 -11.49 10.74 0.01
C LEU A 74 -12.45 11.94 -0.14
N SER A 75 -13.63 11.83 0.47
CA SER A 75 -14.76 12.76 0.33
C SER A 75 -15.04 13.55 1.61
N GLY A 76 -15.76 14.67 1.48
CA GLY A 76 -16.18 15.48 2.63
C GLY A 76 -17.08 14.75 3.63
N ARG A 77 -17.81 13.72 3.21
CA ARG A 77 -18.64 12.88 4.10
C ARG A 77 -17.77 12.10 5.09
N ASN A 78 -16.77 11.38 4.57
CA ASN A 78 -15.89 10.56 5.41
C ASN A 78 -15.03 11.38 6.36
N ARG A 79 -14.85 12.67 6.08
CA ARG A 79 -14.23 13.62 6.99
C ARG A 79 -15.08 13.92 8.23
N LYS A 80 -16.42 13.86 8.11
CA LYS A 80 -17.35 14.07 9.23
C LYS A 80 -17.37 12.87 10.17
N ASP A 81 -17.17 11.67 9.64
CA ASP A 81 -17.19 10.42 10.39
C ASP A 81 -15.84 10.10 11.09
N LEU A 82 -14.95 11.10 11.21
CA LEU A 82 -13.65 10.94 11.89
C LEU A 82 -13.76 10.93 13.41
N ASP A 83 -14.93 11.26 13.97
CA ASP A 83 -15.22 11.13 15.41
C ASP A 83 -15.16 9.64 15.82
N ASP A 84 -15.83 8.76 15.08
CA ASP A 84 -15.76 7.30 15.29
C ASP A 84 -14.33 6.76 15.18
N VAL A 85 -13.55 7.27 14.22
CA VAL A 85 -12.14 6.86 14.03
C VAL A 85 -11.30 7.31 15.22
N SER A 86 -11.53 8.52 15.72
CA SER A 86 -10.87 9.06 16.91
C SER A 86 -11.14 8.18 18.13
N GLU A 87 -12.39 7.79 18.35
CA GLU A 87 -12.79 6.92 19.46
C GLU A 87 -12.15 5.53 19.36
N LYS A 88 -12.19 4.90 18.18
CA LYS A 88 -11.63 3.56 17.95
C LYS A 88 -10.11 3.49 18.12
N THR A 89 -9.40 4.50 17.63
CA THR A 89 -7.93 4.51 17.59
C THR A 89 -7.31 5.17 18.81
N ASN A 90 -8.12 5.84 19.64
CA ASN A 90 -7.67 6.71 20.73
C ASN A 90 -6.71 7.83 20.26
N VAL A 91 -6.76 8.19 18.98
CA VAL A 91 -6.02 9.32 18.43
C VAL A 91 -6.93 10.56 18.46
N ARG A 92 -6.38 11.70 18.89
CA ARG A 92 -7.15 12.95 18.99
C ARG A 92 -7.78 13.31 17.64
N LEU A 93 -9.07 13.67 17.65
CA LEU A 93 -9.83 14.08 16.46
C LEU A 93 -9.13 15.13 15.58
N LYS A 94 -8.46 16.12 16.19
CA LYS A 94 -7.68 17.12 15.44
C LYS A 94 -6.56 16.47 14.61
N SER A 95 -5.90 15.44 15.14
CA SER A 95 -4.88 14.66 14.44
C SER A 95 -5.50 13.79 13.34
N CYS A 96 -6.61 13.09 13.61
CA CYS A 96 -7.32 12.31 12.59
C CYS A 96 -7.71 13.18 11.38
N ARG A 97 -8.27 14.38 11.65
CA ARG A 97 -8.61 15.37 10.62
C ARG A 97 -7.38 15.84 9.83
N ARG A 98 -6.28 16.15 10.50
CA ARG A 98 -5.01 16.52 9.84
C ARG A 98 -4.52 15.40 8.92
N GLN A 99 -4.47 14.17 9.40
CA GLN A 99 -4.00 13.02 8.62
C GLN A 99 -4.87 12.81 7.37
N PHE A 100 -6.20 12.82 7.52
CA PHE A 100 -7.12 12.74 6.38
C PHE A 100 -6.93 13.89 5.38
N ASP A 101 -6.83 15.13 5.88
CA ASP A 101 -6.68 16.31 5.03
C ASP A 101 -5.32 16.29 4.28
N ASN A 102 -4.25 15.78 4.91
CA ASN A 102 -2.95 15.59 4.27
C ASN A 102 -3.02 14.55 3.13
N ILE A 103 -3.64 13.38 3.37
CA ILE A 103 -3.82 12.34 2.33
C ILE A 103 -4.60 12.91 1.16
N LYS A 104 -5.70 13.61 1.45
CA LYS A 104 -6.53 14.23 0.41
C LYS A 104 -5.74 15.26 -0.40
N ARG A 105 -4.89 16.05 0.25
CA ARG A 105 -4.03 17.02 -0.45
C ARG A 105 -3.00 16.32 -1.32
N VAL A 106 -2.34 15.28 -0.82
CA VAL A 106 -1.37 14.50 -1.60
C VAL A 106 -2.07 13.88 -2.82
N TYR A 107 -3.18 13.18 -2.61
CA TYR A 107 -3.99 12.59 -3.67
C TYR A 107 -4.32 13.61 -4.77
N LYS A 108 -4.84 14.79 -4.40
CA LYS A 108 -5.23 15.82 -5.36
C LYS A 108 -4.08 16.37 -6.19
N ILE A 109 -2.86 16.40 -5.64
CA ILE A 109 -1.70 16.89 -6.39
C ILE A 109 -1.18 15.83 -7.35
N VAL A 110 -1.26 14.55 -6.99
CA VAL A 110 -0.66 13.47 -7.78
C VAL A 110 -1.64 12.75 -8.71
N GLU A 111 -2.95 12.99 -8.58
CA GLU A 111 -3.97 12.35 -9.42
C GLU A 111 -3.83 12.67 -10.90
N ASP A 112 -3.25 13.82 -11.24
CA ASP A 112 -3.03 14.26 -12.63
C ASP A 112 -1.54 14.18 -13.06
N LEU A 113 -0.67 13.60 -12.23
CA LEU A 113 0.76 13.51 -12.51
C LEU A 113 1.15 12.13 -13.06
N SER A 114 1.95 12.14 -14.11
CA SER A 114 2.62 10.95 -14.64
C SER A 114 3.98 10.72 -13.98
N GLY A 115 4.62 9.60 -14.31
CA GLY A 115 5.95 9.25 -13.80
C GLY A 115 5.92 8.56 -12.44
N ASN A 116 7.02 8.67 -11.68
CA ASN A 116 7.15 7.95 -10.41
C ASN A 116 6.39 8.66 -9.27
N LEU A 117 5.38 7.98 -8.72
CA LEU A 117 4.52 8.52 -7.67
C LEU A 117 5.28 8.95 -6.40
N VAL A 118 6.29 8.18 -5.98
CA VAL A 118 7.10 8.51 -4.79
C VAL A 118 7.90 9.79 -5.03
N ILE A 119 8.54 9.91 -6.20
CA ILE A 119 9.31 11.12 -6.58
C ILE A 119 8.39 12.34 -6.69
N ASN A 120 7.20 12.19 -7.27
CA ASN A 120 6.21 13.27 -7.35
C ASN A 120 5.85 13.77 -5.93
N ILE A 121 5.57 12.85 -5.00
CA ILE A 121 5.26 13.22 -3.61
C ILE A 121 6.45 13.90 -2.92
N GLN A 122 7.67 13.36 -3.08
CA GLN A 122 8.87 13.99 -2.51
C GLN A 122 9.10 15.39 -3.05
N THR A 123 8.88 15.61 -4.34
CA THR A 123 9.11 16.89 -5.01
C THR A 123 8.09 17.94 -4.57
N HIS A 124 6.80 17.59 -4.55
CA HIS A 124 5.73 18.54 -4.23
C HIS A 124 5.52 18.77 -2.73
N PHE A 125 5.88 17.80 -1.87
CA PHE A 125 5.64 17.87 -0.43
C PHE A 125 6.92 17.85 0.41
N LEU A 126 8.11 17.74 -0.20
CA LEU A 126 9.40 17.73 0.48
C LEU A 126 9.49 16.64 1.57
N LEU A 127 8.79 15.52 1.37
CA LEU A 127 8.74 14.41 2.34
C LEU A 127 9.99 13.53 2.24
N PRO A 128 10.43 12.95 3.37
CA PRO A 128 11.43 11.90 3.32
C PRO A 128 10.88 10.67 2.57
N GLU A 129 11.77 9.92 1.92
CA GLU A 129 11.41 8.80 1.04
C GLU A 129 10.46 7.79 1.72
N ASN A 130 10.73 7.39 2.96
CA ASN A 130 9.89 6.44 3.69
C ASN A 130 8.44 6.93 3.86
N LEU A 131 8.26 8.23 4.11
CA LEU A 131 6.92 8.81 4.26
C LEU A 131 6.26 8.99 2.89
N ALA A 132 7.02 9.39 1.87
CA ALA A 132 6.52 9.47 0.50
C ALA A 132 6.04 8.10 -0.02
N LYS A 133 6.76 7.01 0.27
CA LYS A 133 6.33 5.62 -0.03
C LYS A 133 5.00 5.29 0.66
N LYS A 134 4.90 5.58 1.96
CA LYS A 134 3.65 5.40 2.73
C LYS A 134 2.47 6.15 2.09
N TYR A 135 2.66 7.42 1.71
CA TYR A 135 1.62 8.20 1.03
C TYR A 135 1.30 7.67 -0.37
N ALA A 136 2.30 7.32 -1.18
CA ALA A 136 2.14 6.75 -2.51
C ALA A 136 1.23 5.53 -2.47
N THR A 137 1.47 4.62 -1.53
CA THR A 137 0.64 3.43 -1.37
C THR A 137 -0.79 3.76 -0.93
N VAL A 138 -0.98 4.70 -0.01
CA VAL A 138 -2.33 5.11 0.44
C VAL A 138 -3.13 5.70 -0.72
N VAL A 139 -2.53 6.58 -1.52
CA VAL A 139 -3.22 7.22 -2.66
C VAL A 139 -3.43 6.22 -3.80
N TYR A 140 -2.49 5.31 -4.04
CA TYR A 140 -2.65 4.20 -5.00
C TYR A 140 -3.84 3.31 -4.61
N ILE A 141 -3.96 2.99 -3.32
CA ILE A 141 -5.09 2.22 -2.81
C ILE A 141 -6.42 2.96 -3.01
N ALA A 142 -6.42 4.26 -2.71
CA ALA A 142 -7.60 5.10 -2.85
C ALA A 142 -8.04 5.26 -4.32
N ASN A 143 -7.08 5.43 -5.24
CA ASN A 143 -7.33 5.59 -6.68
C ASN A 143 -7.97 4.33 -7.26
N ASN A 144 -7.36 3.18 -6.99
CA ASN A 144 -7.83 1.86 -7.45
C ASN A 144 -9.05 1.35 -6.67
N ARG A 145 -9.44 2.05 -5.59
CA ARG A 145 -10.60 1.75 -4.73
C ARG A 145 -10.58 0.34 -4.18
N PHE A 146 -9.43 -0.17 -3.74
CA PHE A 146 -9.38 -1.51 -3.14
C PHE A 146 -10.31 -1.61 -1.91
N GLU A 147 -11.01 -2.73 -1.82
CA GLU A 147 -11.82 -3.11 -0.67
C GLU A 147 -10.91 -3.58 0.47
N THR A 148 -11.00 -2.91 1.62
CA THR A 148 -10.16 -3.16 2.81
C THR A 148 -10.99 -3.34 4.09
N SER A 149 -12.31 -3.22 4.01
CA SER A 149 -13.23 -3.13 5.14
C SER A 149 -14.05 -4.40 5.38
N LYS A 150 -14.03 -5.36 4.44
CA LYS A 150 -14.73 -6.65 4.59
C LYS A 150 -14.25 -7.40 5.83
N ARG A 151 -15.18 -8.11 6.48
CA ARG A 151 -14.91 -8.89 7.70
C ARG A 151 -13.70 -9.82 7.58
N LYS A 152 -13.53 -10.48 6.43
CA LYS A 152 -12.40 -11.38 6.18
C LYS A 152 -11.04 -10.66 6.12
N LEU A 153 -11.01 -9.35 5.94
CA LEU A 153 -9.79 -8.53 5.89
C LEU A 153 -9.51 -7.80 7.22
N GLN A 154 -10.37 -7.96 8.24
CA GLN A 154 -10.22 -7.22 9.51
C GLN A 154 -8.98 -7.64 10.31
N TYR A 155 -8.45 -8.84 10.08
CA TYR A 155 -7.23 -9.29 10.75
C TYR A 155 -5.96 -8.62 10.18
N LEU A 156 -6.04 -8.00 9.00
CA LEU A 156 -4.92 -7.34 8.34
C LEU A 156 -4.74 -5.92 8.88
N LYS A 157 -3.48 -5.57 9.14
CA LYS A 157 -3.03 -4.24 9.57
C LYS A 157 -2.70 -3.36 8.38
N PHE A 158 -2.47 -2.07 8.64
CA PHE A 158 -2.01 -1.14 7.60
C PHE A 158 -0.73 -1.62 6.91
N ASP A 159 0.25 -2.11 7.67
CA ASP A 159 1.52 -2.58 7.11
C ASP A 159 1.36 -3.73 6.11
N ASP A 160 0.36 -4.60 6.31
CA ASP A 160 0.07 -5.68 5.36
C ASP A 160 -0.40 -5.13 4.01
N PHE A 161 -1.34 -4.17 4.04
CA PHE A 161 -1.81 -3.48 2.83
C PHE A 161 -0.70 -2.63 2.20
N LEU A 162 0.10 -1.94 3.03
CA LEU A 162 1.21 -1.12 2.61
C LEU A 162 2.21 -1.93 1.80
N HIS A 163 2.64 -3.08 2.34
CA HIS A 163 3.60 -3.94 1.65
C HIS A 163 3.04 -4.43 0.32
N CYS A 164 1.85 -5.04 0.32
CA CYS A 164 1.28 -5.60 -0.90
C CYS A 164 1.01 -4.54 -1.97
N ALA A 165 0.37 -3.42 -1.62
CA ALA A 165 0.05 -2.39 -2.61
C ALA A 165 1.29 -1.63 -3.10
N TYR A 166 2.35 -1.54 -2.29
CA TYR A 166 3.63 -1.02 -2.76
C TYR A 166 4.28 -1.95 -3.78
N GLU A 167 4.26 -3.26 -3.56
CA GLU A 167 4.75 -4.24 -4.54
C GLU A 167 3.92 -4.21 -5.83
N MET A 168 2.60 -4.09 -5.73
CA MET A 168 1.73 -3.91 -6.90
C MET A 168 2.12 -2.65 -7.69
N MET A 169 2.20 -1.51 -7.02
CA MET A 169 2.61 -0.26 -7.67
C MET A 169 4.00 -0.36 -8.31
N SER A 170 4.96 -0.99 -7.64
CA SER A 170 6.35 -1.08 -8.11
C SER A 170 6.56 -2.07 -9.25
N ASN A 171 5.68 -3.07 -9.40
CA ASN A 171 5.85 -4.13 -10.40
C ASN A 171 4.76 -4.13 -11.49
N TRP A 172 3.61 -3.50 -11.25
CA TRP A 172 2.46 -3.55 -12.16
C TRP A 172 2.14 -2.20 -12.81
N CYS A 173 2.74 -1.10 -12.35
CA CYS A 173 2.60 0.21 -13.01
C CYS A 173 3.69 0.40 -14.07
N CYS A 174 3.39 1.25 -15.06
CA CYS A 174 4.34 1.55 -16.11
C CYS A 174 5.44 2.47 -15.57
N HIS A 175 6.70 2.06 -15.72
CA HIS A 175 7.87 2.84 -15.30
C HIS A 175 8.54 3.56 -16.47
N ASN A 176 8.04 3.36 -17.70
CA ASN A 176 8.57 4.02 -18.88
C ASN A 176 8.12 5.49 -18.90
N PRO A 177 9.04 6.47 -18.80
CA PRO A 177 8.68 7.90 -18.84
C PRO A 177 8.07 8.35 -20.17
N GLU A 178 8.27 7.57 -21.24
CA GLU A 178 7.71 7.84 -22.57
C GLU A 178 6.39 7.11 -22.81
N CYS A 179 5.86 6.39 -21.81
CA CYS A 179 4.59 5.70 -21.94
C CYS A 179 3.46 6.73 -22.16
N ARG A 180 2.81 6.63 -23.32
CA ARG A 180 1.70 7.52 -23.71
C ARG A 180 0.32 6.95 -23.36
N PHE A 181 0.28 5.72 -22.86
CA PHE A 181 -0.97 4.99 -22.64
C PHE A 181 -1.51 5.17 -21.22
N GLU A 182 -0.62 5.40 -20.25
CA GLU A 182 -1.00 5.66 -18.87
C GLU A 182 -1.15 7.16 -18.63
N GLU A 183 -2.30 7.55 -18.09
CA GLU A 183 -2.63 8.94 -17.82
C GLU A 183 -1.97 9.40 -16.53
N THR A 184 -1.82 8.50 -15.56
CA THR A 184 -1.37 8.80 -14.21
C THR A 184 -0.34 7.79 -13.71
N ALA A 185 0.45 8.22 -12.71
CA ALA A 185 1.40 7.37 -11.98
C ALA A 185 0.74 6.24 -11.16
N MET A 186 -0.59 6.18 -11.12
CA MET A 186 -1.37 5.21 -10.33
C MET A 186 -2.07 4.16 -11.20
N ASP A 187 -1.93 4.24 -12.53
CA ASP A 187 -2.50 3.29 -13.46
C ASP A 187 -1.63 2.03 -13.55
N MET A 188 -2.29 0.87 -13.64
CA MET A 188 -1.61 -0.39 -13.94
C MET A 188 -1.27 -0.42 -15.42
N ASP A 189 -0.08 -0.91 -15.74
CA ASP A 189 0.43 -1.01 -17.10
C ASP A 189 -0.47 -1.90 -17.96
N ARG A 190 -1.00 -1.34 -19.05
CA ARG A 190 -1.88 -2.06 -19.97
C ARG A 190 -1.22 -3.26 -20.65
N GLU A 191 0.08 -3.20 -20.95
CA GLU A 191 0.80 -4.32 -21.55
C GLU A 191 0.93 -5.46 -20.54
N PHE A 192 1.29 -5.12 -19.29
CA PHE A 192 1.29 -6.09 -18.19
C PHE A 192 -0.08 -6.77 -18.03
N LEU A 193 -1.17 -5.99 -17.99
CA LEU A 193 -2.53 -6.55 -17.89
C LEU A 193 -2.89 -7.43 -19.08
N GLN A 194 -2.42 -7.12 -20.28
CA GLN A 194 -2.62 -7.95 -21.47
C GLN A 194 -1.85 -9.27 -21.36
N MET A 195 -0.58 -9.24 -20.93
CA MET A 195 0.21 -10.45 -20.66
C MET A 195 -0.46 -11.36 -19.64
N LEU A 196 -1.06 -10.81 -18.57
CA LEU A 196 -1.81 -11.62 -17.60
C LEU A 196 -3.00 -12.36 -18.21
N ARG A 197 -3.63 -11.82 -19.26
CA ARG A 197 -4.73 -12.51 -19.96
C ARG A 197 -4.25 -13.67 -20.80
N GLU A 198 -3.06 -13.58 -21.37
CA GLU A 198 -2.45 -14.64 -22.17
C GLU A 198 -2.18 -15.90 -21.33
N LEU A 199 -1.94 -15.73 -20.02
CA LEU A 199 -1.80 -16.84 -19.07
C LEU A 199 -3.06 -17.73 -18.96
N LYS A 200 -4.22 -17.32 -19.50
CA LYS A 200 -5.42 -18.17 -19.53
C LYS A 200 -5.22 -19.49 -20.24
N ILE A 201 -4.25 -19.60 -21.16
CA ILE A 201 -3.90 -20.87 -21.80
C ILE A 201 -3.54 -21.96 -20.77
N LEU A 202 -2.94 -21.59 -19.62
CA LEU A 202 -2.65 -22.52 -18.53
C LEU A 202 -3.89 -23.13 -17.86
N THR A 203 -5.09 -22.63 -18.16
CA THR A 203 -6.35 -23.20 -17.65
C THR A 203 -6.91 -24.32 -18.54
N GLU A 204 -6.38 -24.45 -19.76
CA GLU A 204 -6.74 -25.53 -20.68
C GLU A 204 -6.27 -26.87 -20.11
N ARG A 205 -7.05 -27.92 -20.37
CA ARG A 205 -6.88 -29.21 -19.67
C ARG A 205 -5.48 -29.79 -19.82
N GLU A 206 -4.94 -29.78 -21.02
CA GLU A 206 -3.61 -30.32 -21.35
C GLU A 206 -2.52 -29.59 -20.55
N TYR A 207 -2.42 -28.27 -20.68
CA TYR A 207 -1.39 -27.47 -20.02
C TYR A 207 -1.55 -27.44 -18.49
N LEU A 208 -2.78 -27.45 -17.99
CA LEU A 208 -3.05 -27.51 -16.55
C LEU A 208 -2.62 -28.85 -15.95
N ASP A 209 -2.87 -29.95 -16.67
CA ASP A 209 -2.47 -31.30 -16.23
C ASP A 209 -0.95 -31.44 -16.22
N ASP A 210 -0.27 -30.92 -17.24
CA ASP A 210 1.20 -30.91 -17.31
C ASP A 210 1.82 -30.00 -16.24
N HIS A 211 1.31 -28.77 -16.07
CA HIS A 211 1.78 -27.85 -15.03
C HIS A 211 1.66 -28.47 -13.65
N LYS A 212 0.50 -29.08 -13.35
CA LYS A 212 0.28 -29.83 -12.11
C LYS A 212 1.35 -30.91 -11.95
N LEU A 213 1.50 -31.79 -12.93
CA LEU A 213 2.43 -32.92 -12.85
C LEU A 213 3.86 -32.46 -12.53
N HIS A 214 4.34 -31.42 -13.20
CA HIS A 214 5.69 -30.88 -12.98
C HIS A 214 5.84 -30.21 -11.61
N VAL A 215 4.84 -29.42 -11.16
CA VAL A 215 4.88 -28.78 -9.83
C VAL A 215 4.91 -29.84 -8.74
N MET A 216 4.01 -30.84 -8.81
CA MET A 216 3.94 -31.90 -7.81
C MET A 216 5.24 -32.72 -7.74
N ARG A 217 5.88 -33.00 -8.89
CA ARG A 217 7.18 -33.66 -8.94
C ARG A 217 8.27 -32.82 -8.27
N SER A 218 8.31 -31.52 -8.51
CA SER A 218 9.34 -30.64 -7.93
C SER A 218 9.20 -30.46 -6.42
N LEU A 219 7.97 -30.53 -5.89
CA LEU A 219 7.68 -30.41 -4.46
C LEU A 219 7.88 -31.72 -3.69
N LYS A 220 7.90 -32.86 -4.37
CA LYS A 220 8.07 -34.17 -3.74
C LYS A 220 9.37 -34.23 -2.94
N GLY A 221 9.27 -34.59 -1.66
CA GLY A 221 10.42 -34.66 -0.74
C GLY A 221 10.88 -33.31 -0.17
N LYS A 222 10.30 -32.19 -0.61
CA LYS A 222 10.56 -30.85 -0.05
C LYS A 222 9.49 -30.38 0.93
N ILE A 223 8.27 -30.88 0.77
CA ILE A 223 7.13 -30.66 1.67
C ILE A 223 6.62 -32.00 2.20
N SER A 224 5.84 -31.99 3.28
CA SER A 224 5.30 -33.22 3.87
C SER A 224 4.37 -33.97 2.89
N GLU A 225 4.37 -35.31 2.93
CA GLU A 225 3.55 -36.13 2.03
C GLU A 225 2.05 -35.84 2.16
N ARG A 226 1.59 -35.53 3.37
CA ARG A 226 0.19 -35.14 3.64
C ARG A 226 -0.16 -33.85 2.91
N VAL A 227 0.64 -32.79 3.09
CA VAL A 227 0.41 -31.50 2.43
C VAL A 227 0.51 -31.66 0.91
N LEU A 228 1.44 -32.48 0.42
CA LEU A 228 1.57 -32.78 -1.01
C LEU A 228 0.31 -33.46 -1.58
N ALA A 229 -0.25 -34.45 -0.89
CA ALA A 229 -1.47 -35.14 -1.32
C ALA A 229 -2.70 -34.21 -1.29
N ASP A 230 -2.82 -33.39 -0.24
CA ASP A 230 -3.90 -32.41 -0.12
C ASP A 230 -3.78 -31.32 -1.22
N LEU A 231 -2.56 -30.84 -1.49
CA LEU A 231 -2.26 -29.90 -2.56
C LEU A 231 -2.59 -30.48 -3.94
N ASP A 232 -2.25 -31.73 -4.20
CA ASP A 232 -2.58 -32.43 -5.46
C ASP A 232 -4.07 -32.35 -5.76
N THR A 233 -4.89 -32.55 -4.72
CA THR A 233 -6.35 -32.56 -4.81
C THR A 233 -6.89 -31.17 -5.19
N ILE A 234 -6.35 -30.10 -4.60
CA ILE A 234 -6.84 -28.74 -4.82
C ILE A 234 -6.13 -27.98 -5.95
N PHE A 235 -5.03 -28.51 -6.51
CA PHE A 235 -4.14 -27.79 -7.43
C PHE A 235 -4.89 -27.16 -8.61
N LYS A 236 -5.76 -27.92 -9.28
CA LYS A 236 -6.47 -27.43 -10.47
C LYS A 236 -7.42 -26.29 -10.15
N SER A 237 -8.16 -26.39 -9.05
CA SER A 237 -9.05 -25.30 -8.60
C SER A 237 -8.25 -24.07 -8.19
N LEU A 238 -7.14 -24.28 -7.47
CA LEU A 238 -6.28 -23.19 -7.01
C LEU A 238 -5.62 -22.47 -8.20
N SER A 239 -5.05 -23.20 -9.15
CA SER A 239 -4.41 -22.66 -10.35
C SER A 239 -5.39 -21.82 -11.17
N ARG A 240 -6.60 -22.35 -11.42
CA ARG A 240 -7.67 -21.59 -12.09
C ARG A 240 -8.04 -20.33 -11.30
N SER A 241 -8.15 -20.39 -9.97
CA SER A 241 -8.42 -19.21 -9.15
C SER A 241 -7.36 -18.13 -9.32
N ILE A 242 -6.07 -18.49 -9.26
CA ILE A 242 -4.94 -17.56 -9.42
C ILE A 242 -4.98 -16.91 -10.81
N ILE A 243 -5.14 -17.71 -11.88
CA ILE A 243 -5.15 -17.21 -13.26
C ILE A 243 -6.40 -16.35 -13.54
N ASN A 244 -7.56 -16.72 -12.97
CA ASN A 244 -8.78 -15.93 -13.12
C ASN A 244 -8.68 -14.58 -12.40
N ILE A 245 -8.08 -14.52 -11.20
CA ILE A 245 -7.79 -13.25 -10.53
C ILE A 245 -6.89 -12.39 -11.41
N ALA A 246 -5.75 -12.94 -11.84
CA ALA A 246 -4.77 -12.21 -12.65
C ALA A 246 -5.37 -11.66 -13.95
N SER A 247 -6.05 -12.52 -14.71
CA SER A 247 -6.65 -12.13 -15.99
C SER A 247 -7.89 -11.23 -15.86
N GLY A 248 -8.46 -11.11 -14.65
CA GLY A 248 -9.55 -10.20 -14.34
C GLY A 248 -9.10 -8.78 -13.99
N LEU A 249 -7.80 -8.55 -13.72
CA LEU A 249 -7.28 -7.24 -13.25
C LEU A 249 -7.48 -6.09 -14.25
N ASN A 250 -7.80 -6.36 -15.52
CA ASN A 250 -8.20 -5.31 -16.46
C ASN A 250 -9.58 -4.70 -16.16
N HIS A 251 -10.36 -5.32 -15.26
CA HIS A 251 -11.66 -4.86 -14.84
C HIS A 251 -11.58 -4.21 -13.46
N SER A 252 -11.97 -2.93 -13.37
CA SER A 252 -11.92 -2.14 -12.13
C SER A 252 -12.69 -2.75 -10.95
N LYS A 253 -13.67 -3.61 -11.21
CA LYS A 253 -14.37 -4.38 -10.17
C LYS A 253 -13.45 -5.44 -9.55
N GLU A 254 -12.76 -6.21 -10.38
CA GLU A 254 -11.85 -7.27 -9.92
C GLU A 254 -10.63 -6.66 -9.20
N VAL A 255 -10.11 -5.54 -9.70
CA VAL A 255 -9.07 -4.76 -8.99
C VAL A 255 -9.55 -4.39 -7.59
N ARG A 256 -10.76 -3.83 -7.46
CA ARG A 256 -11.33 -3.46 -6.16
C ARG A 256 -11.37 -4.63 -5.19
N ASP A 257 -11.80 -5.80 -5.65
CA ASP A 257 -12.00 -6.97 -4.79
C ASP A 257 -10.72 -7.82 -4.61
N LEU A 258 -9.58 -7.42 -5.19
CA LEU A 258 -8.34 -8.20 -5.26
C LEU A 258 -7.89 -8.78 -3.90
N PHE A 259 -7.81 -7.97 -2.84
CA PHE A 259 -7.40 -8.46 -1.52
C PHE A 259 -8.35 -9.51 -0.97
N LEU A 260 -9.66 -9.31 -1.14
CA LEU A 260 -10.66 -10.27 -0.71
C LEU A 260 -10.53 -11.57 -1.50
N ASP A 261 -10.38 -11.46 -2.81
CA ASP A 261 -10.25 -12.60 -3.72
C ASP A 261 -9.00 -13.44 -3.43
N VAL A 262 -7.85 -12.80 -3.20
CA VAL A 262 -6.61 -13.49 -2.79
C VAL A 262 -6.81 -14.20 -1.46
N VAL A 263 -7.45 -13.55 -0.49
CA VAL A 263 -7.74 -14.20 0.80
C VAL A 263 -8.64 -15.42 0.60
N GLU A 264 -9.77 -15.26 -0.07
CA GLU A 264 -10.79 -16.30 -0.20
C GLU A 264 -10.38 -17.46 -1.10
N LYS A 265 -9.75 -17.17 -2.23
CA LYS A 265 -9.52 -18.14 -3.31
C LYS A 265 -8.11 -18.71 -3.32
N VAL A 266 -7.18 -18.15 -2.54
CA VAL A 266 -5.78 -18.61 -2.47
C VAL A 266 -5.34 -18.88 -1.02
N ILE A 267 -5.44 -17.89 -0.13
CA ILE A 267 -4.93 -18.02 1.24
C ILE A 267 -5.76 -19.01 2.07
N GLU A 268 -7.09 -18.95 2.01
CA GLU A 268 -7.94 -19.89 2.76
C GLU A 268 -7.75 -21.35 2.30
N PRO A 269 -7.66 -21.67 0.99
CA PRO A 269 -7.25 -23.00 0.53
C PRO A 269 -5.89 -23.45 1.11
N PHE A 270 -4.87 -22.59 1.12
CA PHE A 270 -3.58 -22.93 1.72
C PHE A 270 -3.67 -23.22 3.22
N LYS A 271 -4.48 -22.43 3.96
CA LYS A 271 -4.72 -22.67 5.39
C LYS A 271 -5.46 -24.00 5.64
N GLN A 272 -6.44 -24.35 4.80
CA GLN A 272 -7.19 -25.60 4.93
C GLN A 272 -6.30 -26.84 4.86
N ILE A 273 -5.31 -26.81 3.95
CA ILE A 273 -4.32 -27.89 3.82
C ILE A 273 -3.08 -27.69 4.71
N ARG A 274 -3.11 -26.69 5.61
CA ARG A 274 -2.09 -26.41 6.63
C ARG A 274 -0.70 -26.16 6.08
N MET A 275 -0.59 -25.50 4.92
CA MET A 275 0.70 -25.09 4.39
C MET A 275 1.37 -24.09 5.33
N THR A 276 2.65 -24.32 5.61
CA THR A 276 3.51 -23.36 6.29
C THR A 276 3.97 -22.27 5.33
N LYS A 277 4.57 -21.19 5.87
CA LYS A 277 5.18 -20.14 5.04
C LYS A 277 6.19 -20.73 4.03
N THR A 278 7.04 -21.64 4.47
CA THR A 278 8.04 -22.30 3.62
C THR A 278 7.39 -23.16 2.53
N ASP A 279 6.31 -23.87 2.85
CA ASP A 279 5.57 -24.64 1.83
C ASP A 279 4.99 -23.71 0.75
N VAL A 280 4.43 -22.56 1.16
CA VAL A 280 3.86 -21.58 0.23
C VAL A 280 4.94 -20.96 -0.65
N GLU A 281 6.09 -20.59 -0.08
CA GLU A 281 7.23 -20.07 -0.83
C GLU A 281 7.70 -21.09 -1.88
N LEU A 282 7.92 -22.35 -1.48
CA LEU A 282 8.29 -23.43 -2.39
C LEU A 282 7.23 -23.63 -3.49
N PHE A 283 5.95 -23.65 -3.13
CA PHE A 283 4.87 -23.79 -4.11
C PHE A 283 4.87 -22.63 -5.11
N ILE A 284 4.87 -21.38 -4.66
CA ILE A 284 4.79 -20.20 -5.54
C ILE A 284 6.01 -20.12 -6.46
N THR A 285 7.22 -20.41 -5.95
CA THR A 285 8.43 -20.45 -6.79
C THR A 285 8.29 -21.49 -7.91
N ASN A 286 7.94 -22.73 -7.57
CA ASN A 286 7.78 -23.78 -8.59
C ASN A 286 6.59 -23.51 -9.53
N TYR A 287 5.49 -22.99 -9.00
CA TYR A 287 4.29 -22.65 -9.75
C TYR A 287 4.58 -21.59 -10.82
N THR A 288 5.43 -20.61 -10.53
CA THR A 288 5.77 -19.50 -11.45
C THR A 288 6.88 -19.86 -12.43
N GLU A 289 7.84 -20.71 -12.06
CA GLU A 289 8.97 -21.06 -12.92
C GLU A 289 8.63 -22.13 -13.96
N ILE A 290 7.85 -23.16 -13.58
CA ILE A 290 7.57 -24.32 -14.42
C ILE A 290 6.87 -23.99 -15.75
N PRO A 291 5.89 -23.06 -15.81
CA PRO A 291 5.23 -22.70 -17.07
C PRO A 291 6.19 -22.35 -18.20
N ARG A 292 7.37 -21.77 -17.91
CA ARG A 292 8.40 -21.42 -18.90
C ARG A 292 8.95 -22.62 -19.68
N SER A 293 8.77 -23.83 -19.15
CA SER A 293 9.20 -25.07 -19.79
C SER A 293 8.10 -25.78 -20.58
N LEU A 294 6.87 -25.29 -20.52
CA LEU A 294 5.72 -25.87 -21.22
C LEU A 294 5.64 -25.34 -22.65
N GLU A 295 5.22 -26.19 -23.60
CA GLU A 295 5.08 -25.86 -25.03
C GLU A 295 4.50 -24.47 -25.35
N PRO A 296 3.41 -23.97 -24.72
CA PRO A 296 2.85 -22.67 -25.06
C PRO A 296 3.74 -21.47 -24.67
N PHE A 297 4.76 -21.69 -23.85
CA PHE A 297 5.70 -20.65 -23.39
C PHE A 297 7.16 -20.97 -23.69
N LYS A 298 7.44 -22.06 -24.43
CA LYS A 298 8.79 -22.33 -24.94
C LYS A 298 9.12 -21.28 -25.99
N VAL A 299 9.95 -20.32 -25.59
CA VAL A 299 10.64 -19.38 -26.50
C VAL A 299 11.96 -20.00 -26.93
#